data_AF-A0A6N1ANN5-F1
#
_entry.id   AF-A0A6N1ANN5-F1
#
_cell.length_a   1.000
_cell.length_b   1.000
_cell.length_c   1.000
_cell.angle_alpha   90.00
_cell.angle_beta   90.00
_cell.angle_gamma   90.00
#
_symmetry.space_group_name_H-M   'P 1'
#
loop_
_entity.id
_entity.type
_entity.pdbx_description
1 polymer ?
#
loop_
_entity_poly.entity_id
_entity_poly.type
_entity_poly.pdbx_seq_one_letter_code
_entity_poly.pdbx_strand_id
1 'polypeptide(L)'
;MTDADPTGPEDDARTDPAPESGDEDLVFLDDTAPEEEQGAEEPPGSRWTMLIVDDEPEVHAITKLVLSDFAYKGRKARFLSAHSAAEARRILARESDIALILLDVVMETEDAGLRLVHHIREELRNRNVRIILRTGQPGQAPERAVILDYDINDYKAKTQLTAQQLFTTTVAALRSYEDIVTIDANRRGLEKIIEASSSLFRARSMKLFAAGVLTQLSGLLGVGPDAILCMQRGGAGAAGCTPSGCASSGCPTSLYVLAGSGRFETLINEPAAGHVDPSVLDAVTACLEKQAHAYAGDHCTLYIRTPNDRETVVYLRSNRPLSELDRKLIEVFCGKISVGFDNLHHYEQLYRAQQGTLAALADLAERGRGALGTDGPAAEMTAEVTAEVTTEMAGGSRFSRSLRIAAITERIARRLHADGLFPESLDESTLEIIGLAAILHDIGNAAVDPGILSKPGPLDPTERSAMQTHTVAGAALLHQASHLADGPTHLHLGAAVARWHHENWDGTGYPDGRTGAAIPLCARIVAVADAYDAMTRDRPYRPALDRAHAVEEIRRLTGLRFDPAVVDAFLAVLPEIDRPGSGAGPAA
;
A
#
# COMPACT_ATOMS: atom_id res chain seq x y z
N MET A 1 70.01 49.73 1.25
CA MET A 1 68.67 49.88 0.64
C MET A 1 67.74 49.15 1.59
N THR A 2 67.34 49.84 2.66
CA THR A 2 66.04 50.57 2.79
C THR A 2 64.91 49.54 2.82
N ASP A 3 64.02 49.44 3.78
CA ASP A 3 63.47 50.24 4.89
C ASP A 3 62.14 49.49 5.17
N ALA A 4 61.43 49.46 6.29
CA ALA A 4 61.56 50.02 7.62
C ALA A 4 60.46 49.31 8.45
N ASP A 5 60.77 48.98 9.71
CA ASP A 5 59.85 49.05 10.85
C ASP A 5 59.84 50.54 11.29
N PRO A 6 58.81 51.16 11.93
CA PRO A 6 58.53 50.85 13.35
C PRO A 6 57.12 51.21 13.92
N THR A 7 56.79 50.56 15.05
CA THR A 7 56.25 51.09 16.35
C THR A 7 54.97 51.96 16.45
N GLY A 8 54.16 51.68 17.49
CA GLY A 8 53.15 52.58 18.12
C GLY A 8 53.77 53.83 18.78
N PRO A 9 53.08 54.64 19.65
CA PRO A 9 52.34 54.18 20.86
C PRO A 9 51.20 55.13 21.42
N GLU A 10 50.73 54.81 22.64
CA GLU A 10 50.33 55.68 23.80
C GLU A 10 49.01 56.50 23.85
N ASP A 11 48.16 56.18 24.84
CA ASP A 11 47.67 57.01 26.00
C ASP A 11 46.55 56.21 26.73
N ASP A 12 46.34 56.15 28.06
CA ASP A 12 46.88 56.86 29.21
C ASP A 12 46.51 56.07 30.52
N ALA A 13 47.38 56.15 31.53
CA ALA A 13 47.18 56.16 33.00
C ALA A 13 45.85 55.68 33.67
N ARG A 14 45.75 55.09 34.89
CA ARG A 14 46.62 54.99 36.08
C ARG A 14 45.88 54.24 37.24
N THR A 15 46.68 53.52 38.05
CA THR A 15 46.62 53.31 39.53
C THR A 15 45.45 52.64 40.27
N ASP A 16 45.74 51.45 40.80
CA ASP A 16 45.42 50.99 42.19
C ASP A 16 46.18 51.85 43.23
N PRO A 17 45.79 51.98 44.52
CA PRO A 17 45.66 50.83 45.45
C PRO A 17 44.61 50.93 46.60
N ALA A 18 44.41 49.78 47.28
CA ALA A 18 43.68 49.60 48.55
C ALA A 18 44.27 50.40 49.74
N PRO A 19 43.56 50.48 50.90
CA PRO A 19 43.93 49.58 52.01
C PRO A 19 42.80 49.13 52.97
N GLU A 20 43.03 47.99 53.64
CA GLU A 20 42.90 47.66 55.09
C GLU A 20 41.78 48.31 55.93
N SER A 21 41.12 47.72 56.93
CA SER A 21 41.18 46.45 57.70
C SER A 21 40.07 46.56 58.79
N GLY A 22 39.69 45.44 59.40
CA GLY A 22 39.30 45.43 60.84
C GLY A 22 37.84 45.15 61.20
N ASP A 23 37.65 43.91 61.68
CA ASP A 23 36.93 43.53 62.91
C ASP A 23 35.39 43.38 62.98
N GLU A 24 35.04 42.12 63.24
CA GLU A 24 34.21 41.60 64.34
C GLU A 24 32.66 41.54 64.25
N ASP A 25 32.21 40.29 64.45
CA ASP A 25 31.04 39.83 65.19
C ASP A 25 29.60 39.80 64.61
N LEU A 26 29.19 38.54 64.38
CA LEU A 26 27.94 37.89 64.84
C LEU A 26 26.58 38.49 64.44
N VAL A 27 25.88 37.80 63.53
CA VAL A 27 24.42 37.66 63.59
C VAL A 27 24.04 36.19 63.36
N PHE A 28 23.27 35.64 64.31
CA PHE A 28 22.72 34.29 64.34
C PHE A 28 21.58 34.09 63.32
N LEU A 29 21.54 32.87 62.74
CA LEU A 29 20.42 32.04 62.26
C LEU A 29 19.04 32.67 62.03
N ASP A 30 18.44 32.39 60.87
CA ASP A 30 17.15 31.68 60.86
C ASP A 30 16.88 30.88 59.57
N ASP A 31 16.26 29.72 59.76
CA ASP A 31 15.88 28.71 58.78
C ASP A 31 14.91 29.23 57.72
N THR A 32 15.22 29.02 56.43
CA THR A 32 14.18 28.89 55.39
C THR A 32 14.51 27.70 54.50
N ALA A 33 13.64 26.70 54.53
CA ALA A 33 13.67 25.53 53.66
C ALA A 33 13.62 25.99 52.18
N PRO A 34 14.29 25.32 51.24
CA PRO A 34 14.13 25.62 49.83
C PRO A 34 12.73 25.19 49.40
N GLU A 35 11.92 26.16 48.98
CA GLU A 35 10.61 25.93 48.36
C GLU A 35 10.76 25.06 47.10
N GLU A 36 9.88 24.06 46.99
CA GLU A 36 9.78 23.19 45.82
C GLU A 36 9.37 24.02 44.59
N GLU A 37 10.30 24.21 43.63
CA GLU A 37 10.00 24.75 42.32
C GLU A 37 8.98 23.84 41.60
N GLN A 38 7.74 24.32 41.46
CA GLN A 38 6.73 23.74 40.60
C GLN A 38 7.13 23.97 39.13
N GLY A 39 7.85 23.00 38.57
CA GLY A 39 8.37 23.02 37.20
C GLY A 39 7.30 22.90 36.13
N ALA A 40 7.46 23.68 35.07
CA ALA A 40 6.80 23.49 33.79
C ALA A 40 6.98 22.04 33.29
N GLU A 41 5.93 21.44 32.72
CA GLU A 41 5.97 20.07 32.17
C GLU A 41 7.07 19.96 31.09
N GLU A 42 8.21 19.37 31.45
CA GLU A 42 9.24 18.99 30.49
C GLU A 42 8.70 17.93 29.51
N PRO A 43 9.15 17.93 28.24
CA PRO A 43 8.66 16.98 27.24
C PRO A 43 8.93 15.51 27.66
N PRO A 44 8.00 14.57 27.38
CA PRO A 44 8.15 13.18 27.73
C PRO A 44 9.44 12.59 27.13
N GLY A 45 10.27 11.98 27.98
CA GLY A 45 11.59 11.46 27.61
C GLY A 45 12.78 12.39 27.91
N SER A 46 12.58 13.57 28.51
CA SER A 46 13.69 14.44 28.95
C SER A 46 14.54 13.83 30.07
N ARG A 47 13.95 12.95 30.89
CA ARG A 47 14.58 12.34 32.07
C ARG A 47 14.41 10.83 32.09
N TRP A 48 15.28 10.13 32.81
CA TRP A 48 15.17 8.69 33.07
C TRP A 48 14.29 8.47 34.29
N THR A 49 13.08 7.97 34.08
CA THR A 49 12.16 7.60 35.17
C THR A 49 12.66 6.33 35.87
N MET A 50 12.93 6.42 37.16
CA MET A 50 13.38 5.32 38.01
C MET A 50 12.45 5.18 39.21
N LEU A 51 12.03 3.96 39.53
CA LEU A 51 11.18 3.66 40.68
C LEU A 51 12.02 3.01 41.79
N ILE A 52 11.96 3.58 42.99
CA ILE A 52 12.54 3.00 44.20
C ILE A 52 11.41 2.39 45.01
N VAL A 53 11.50 1.10 45.31
CA VAL A 53 10.53 0.35 46.11
C VAL A 53 11.23 -0.26 47.32
N ASP A 54 11.03 0.34 48.48
CA ASP A 54 11.67 -0.03 49.75
C ASP A 54 10.78 0.50 50.89
N ASP A 55 10.59 -0.27 51.96
CA ASP A 55 9.81 0.18 53.11
C ASP A 55 10.60 1.12 54.04
N GLU A 56 11.93 1.17 53.89
CA GLU A 56 12.84 2.02 54.66
C GLU A 56 13.02 3.42 54.01
N PRO A 57 12.54 4.52 54.63
CA PRO A 57 12.66 5.87 54.05
C PRO A 57 14.11 6.34 53.85
N GLU A 58 15.03 5.87 54.70
CA GLU A 58 16.45 6.19 54.63
C GLU A 58 17.09 5.69 53.33
N VAL A 59 16.68 4.51 52.85
CA VAL A 59 17.18 3.94 51.59
C VAL A 59 16.78 4.81 50.40
N HIS A 60 15.59 5.43 50.43
CA HIS A 60 15.15 6.36 49.40
C HIS A 60 16.01 7.63 49.40
N ALA A 61 16.26 8.22 50.57
CA ALA A 61 17.07 9.42 50.71
C ALA A 61 18.51 9.19 50.23
N ILE A 62 19.14 8.09 50.65
CA ILE A 62 20.50 7.73 50.25
C ILE A 62 20.58 7.46 48.74
N THR A 63 19.64 6.69 48.19
CA THR A 63 19.62 6.36 46.75
C THR A 63 19.50 7.63 45.91
N LYS A 64 18.62 8.56 46.30
CA LYS A 64 18.43 9.86 45.62
C LYS A 64 19.67 10.74 45.74
N LEU A 65 20.32 10.76 46.90
CA LEU A 65 21.54 11.54 47.14
C LEU A 65 22.72 11.01 46.30
N VAL A 66 22.93 9.70 46.26
CA VAL A 66 24.02 9.09 45.48
C VAL A 66 23.85 9.34 43.98
N LEU A 67 22.60 9.42 43.50
CA LEU A 67 22.28 9.61 42.10
C LEU A 67 21.79 11.03 41.78
N SER A 68 22.01 12.02 42.65
CA SER A 68 21.53 13.40 42.46
C SER A 68 22.13 14.04 41.21
N ASP A 69 23.42 13.79 40.97
CA ASP A 69 24.18 14.28 39.81
C ASP A 69 24.22 13.26 38.67
N PHE A 70 23.39 12.21 38.73
CA PHE A 70 23.36 11.19 37.70
C PHE A 70 22.84 11.75 36.37
N ALA A 71 23.66 11.60 35.33
CA ALA A 71 23.26 11.85 33.96
C ALA A 71 23.77 10.72 33.04
N TYR A 72 22.89 10.21 32.19
CA TYR A 72 23.25 9.26 31.16
C TYR A 72 22.71 9.75 29.80
N LYS A 73 23.61 9.90 28.81
CA LYS A 73 23.31 10.49 27.50
C LYS A 73 22.60 11.85 27.59
N GLY A 74 23.03 12.70 28.53
CA GLY A 74 22.49 14.04 28.74
C GLY A 74 21.12 14.09 29.44
N ARG A 75 20.52 12.96 29.79
CA ARG A 75 19.25 12.88 30.53
C ARG A 75 19.51 12.65 32.02
N LYS A 76 18.89 13.47 32.87
CA LYS A 76 18.94 13.35 34.35
C LYS A 76 17.97 12.28 34.85
N ALA A 77 18.14 11.80 36.08
CA ALA A 77 17.20 10.89 36.72
C ALA A 77 15.94 11.62 37.22
N ARG A 78 14.78 10.96 37.13
CA ARG A 78 13.51 11.29 37.80
C ARG A 78 13.16 10.13 38.73
N PHE A 79 13.08 10.37 40.03
CA PHE A 79 12.81 9.31 41.01
C PHE A 79 11.34 9.29 41.42
N LEU A 80 10.72 8.14 41.26
CA LEU A 80 9.45 7.77 41.88
C LEU A 80 9.75 6.91 43.12
N SER A 81 8.92 7.01 44.16
CA SER A 81 9.10 6.28 45.42
C SER A 81 7.82 5.54 45.76
N ALA A 82 7.97 4.26 46.13
CA ALA A 82 6.91 3.46 46.73
C ALA A 82 7.45 2.82 48.01
N HIS A 83 6.69 2.90 49.09
CA HIS A 83 7.05 2.35 50.40
C HIS A 83 6.43 0.98 50.68
N SER A 84 5.77 0.42 49.68
CA SER A 84 5.04 -0.85 49.77
C SER A 84 4.88 -1.46 48.38
N ALA A 85 4.74 -2.78 48.30
CA ALA A 85 4.41 -3.47 47.06
C ALA A 85 3.06 -2.98 46.49
N ALA A 86 2.09 -2.66 47.36
CA ALA A 86 0.78 -2.15 46.96
C ALA A 86 0.83 -0.74 46.36
N GLU A 87 1.71 0.13 46.87
CA GLU A 87 1.96 1.45 46.28
C GLU A 87 2.71 1.34 44.95
N ALA A 88 3.72 0.47 44.87
CA ALA A 88 4.45 0.24 43.62
C ALA A 88 3.52 -0.21 42.50
N ARG A 89 2.57 -1.12 42.77
CA ARG A 89 1.53 -1.53 41.80
C ARG A 89 0.69 -0.35 41.29
N ARG A 90 0.31 0.57 42.19
CA ARG A 90 -0.47 1.77 41.80
C ARG A 90 0.33 2.72 40.91
N ILE A 91 1.63 2.88 41.18
CA ILE A 91 2.51 3.69 40.33
C ILE A 91 2.71 3.02 38.96
N LEU A 92 3.01 1.72 38.93
CA LEU A 92 3.21 0.96 37.69
C LEU A 92 1.96 0.88 36.81
N ALA A 93 0.77 0.99 37.39
CA ALA A 93 -0.48 1.08 36.63
C ALA A 93 -0.71 2.45 35.97
N ARG A 94 -0.06 3.51 36.47
CA ARG A 94 -0.20 4.89 35.95
C ARG A 94 0.96 5.30 35.04
N GLU A 95 2.17 4.87 35.37
CA GLU A 95 3.42 5.27 34.71
C GLU A 95 3.97 4.09 33.89
N SER A 96 3.92 4.20 32.57
CA SER A 96 4.39 3.15 31.64
C SER A 96 5.83 3.34 31.17
N ASP A 97 6.47 4.47 31.46
CA ASP A 97 7.78 4.89 30.96
C ASP A 97 8.94 4.63 31.94
N ILE A 98 8.71 3.86 33.01
CA ILE A 98 9.72 3.54 34.01
C ILE A 98 10.83 2.67 33.38
N ALA A 99 12.06 3.17 33.40
CA ALA A 99 13.21 2.50 32.80
C ALA A 99 13.84 1.47 33.75
N LEU A 100 13.91 1.81 35.04
CA LEU A 100 14.56 1.00 36.07
C LEU A 100 13.73 1.00 37.37
N ILE A 101 13.63 -0.18 38.00
CA ILE A 101 13.09 -0.37 39.33
C ILE A 101 14.20 -0.89 40.24
N LEU A 102 14.47 -0.17 41.32
CA LEU A 102 15.29 -0.61 42.45
C LEU A 102 14.34 -1.17 43.51
N LEU A 103 14.29 -2.49 43.64
CA LEU A 103 13.24 -3.17 44.40
C LEU A 103 13.83 -3.97 45.57
N ASP A 104 13.35 -3.73 46.78
CA ASP A 104 13.64 -4.61 47.91
C ASP A 104 12.88 -5.93 47.79
N VAL A 105 13.52 -7.02 48.18
CA VAL A 105 12.94 -8.37 48.18
C VAL A 105 11.97 -8.53 49.36
N VAL A 106 12.40 -8.08 50.55
CA VAL A 106 11.67 -8.26 51.81
C VAL A 106 11.12 -6.90 52.23
N MET A 107 9.80 -6.79 52.32
CA MET A 107 9.09 -5.58 52.78
C MET A 107 7.98 -6.00 53.75
N GLU A 108 6.71 -5.89 53.35
CA GLU A 108 5.58 -6.28 54.20
C GLU A 108 5.53 -7.79 54.46
N THR A 109 6.06 -8.58 53.53
CA THR A 109 6.29 -10.03 53.68
C THR A 109 7.66 -10.41 53.09
N GLU A 110 8.16 -11.59 53.45
CA GLU A 110 9.47 -12.11 52.99
C GLU A 110 9.61 -12.25 51.46
N ASP A 111 8.49 -12.35 50.76
CA ASP A 111 8.40 -12.54 49.31
C ASP A 111 7.69 -11.37 48.59
N ALA A 112 7.42 -10.25 49.28
CA ALA A 112 6.64 -9.14 48.74
C ALA A 112 7.23 -8.58 47.43
N GLY A 113 8.55 -8.39 47.38
CA GLY A 113 9.26 -7.95 46.18
C GLY A 113 9.16 -8.96 45.05
N LEU A 114 9.32 -10.25 45.34
CA LEU A 114 9.22 -11.32 44.32
C LEU A 114 7.82 -11.39 43.70
N ARG A 115 6.76 -11.28 44.52
CA ARG A 115 5.39 -11.21 44.01
C ARG A 115 5.13 -9.96 43.17
N LEU A 116 5.80 -8.85 43.47
CA LEU A 116 5.73 -7.65 42.63
C LEU A 116 6.43 -7.86 41.28
N VAL A 117 7.58 -8.53 41.25
CA VAL A 117 8.24 -8.91 39.98
C VAL A 117 7.33 -9.80 39.13
N HIS A 118 6.71 -10.81 39.75
CA HIS A 118 5.73 -11.66 39.06
C HIS A 118 4.59 -10.85 38.44
N HIS A 119 4.02 -9.91 39.20
CA HIS A 119 2.99 -9.00 38.68
C HIS A 119 3.47 -8.16 37.49
N ILE A 120 4.69 -7.61 37.54
CA ILE A 120 5.25 -6.81 36.44
C ILE A 120 5.41 -7.65 35.17
N ARG A 121 5.92 -8.89 35.29
CA ARG A 121 6.25 -9.75 34.15
C ARG A 121 5.06 -10.52 33.58
N GLU A 122 4.16 -11.00 34.42
CA GLU A 122 3.05 -11.88 34.01
C GLU A 122 1.72 -11.13 33.85
N GLU A 123 1.39 -10.24 34.80
CA GLU A 123 0.11 -9.51 34.79
C GLU A 123 0.19 -8.25 33.92
N LEU A 124 1.17 -7.37 34.18
CA LEU A 124 1.39 -6.15 33.38
C LEU A 124 2.09 -6.44 32.04
N ARG A 125 2.70 -7.62 31.90
CA ARG A 125 3.51 -8.02 30.73
C ARG A 125 4.58 -7.01 30.33
N ASN A 126 5.07 -6.23 31.28
CA ASN A 126 6.12 -5.26 31.04
C ASN A 126 7.47 -5.96 31.14
N ARG A 127 7.93 -6.51 30.03
CA ARG A 127 9.27 -7.11 29.89
C ARG A 127 10.36 -6.11 29.57
N ASN A 128 10.04 -4.83 29.39
CA ASN A 128 11.01 -3.82 28.99
C ASN A 128 11.68 -3.19 30.22
N VAL A 129 10.92 -2.86 31.27
CA VAL A 129 11.49 -2.27 32.50
C VAL A 129 12.55 -3.17 33.13
N ARG A 130 13.66 -2.55 33.56
CA ARG A 130 14.75 -3.26 34.24
C ARG A 130 14.49 -3.33 35.73
N ILE A 131 14.82 -4.44 36.36
CA ILE A 131 14.60 -4.66 37.80
C ILE A 131 15.93 -5.06 38.42
N ILE A 132 16.40 -4.28 39.39
CA ILE A 132 17.52 -4.61 40.26
C ILE A 132 16.93 -4.94 41.63
N LEU A 133 17.06 -6.20 42.04
CA LEU A 133 16.67 -6.63 43.37
C LEU A 133 17.75 -6.27 44.38
N ARG A 134 17.31 -5.71 45.51
CA ARG A 134 18.14 -5.37 46.67
C ARG A 134 17.64 -6.17 47.86
N THR A 135 18.52 -6.62 48.76
CA THR A 135 18.09 -7.21 50.04
C THR A 135 19.09 -6.93 51.16
N GLY A 136 18.60 -6.68 52.37
CA GLY A 136 19.43 -6.61 53.57
C GLY A 136 19.89 -7.99 54.09
N GLN A 137 19.22 -9.08 53.67
CA GLN A 137 19.43 -10.43 54.21
C GLN A 137 19.78 -11.44 53.09
N PRO A 138 21.06 -11.60 52.73
CA PRO A 138 21.46 -12.62 51.77
C PRO A 138 21.25 -14.03 52.36
N GLY A 139 20.27 -14.80 51.86
CA GLY A 139 20.08 -16.21 52.24
C GLY A 139 18.65 -16.77 52.20
N GLN A 140 17.62 -15.93 52.14
CA GLN A 140 16.21 -16.38 52.20
C GLN A 140 15.64 -16.92 50.87
N ALA A 141 16.26 -16.60 49.73
CA ALA A 141 16.00 -17.22 48.44
C ALA A 141 17.32 -17.44 47.68
N PRO A 142 17.54 -18.58 46.99
CA PRO A 142 18.77 -18.80 46.23
C PRO A 142 18.85 -17.78 45.08
N GLU A 143 19.86 -16.89 45.12
CA GLU A 143 20.10 -15.84 44.12
C GLU A 143 20.00 -16.37 42.67
N ARG A 144 20.53 -17.58 42.42
CA ARG A 144 20.43 -18.23 41.10
C ARG A 144 19.01 -18.58 40.67
N ALA A 145 18.16 -19.06 41.58
CA ALA A 145 16.78 -19.43 41.25
C ALA A 145 15.93 -18.19 40.99
N VAL A 146 16.09 -17.15 41.81
CA VAL A 146 15.37 -15.88 41.63
C VAL A 146 15.75 -15.19 40.32
N ILE A 147 17.04 -15.22 39.92
CA ILE A 147 17.48 -14.63 38.65
C ILE A 147 16.90 -15.38 37.44
N LEU A 148 16.87 -16.72 37.50
CA LEU A 148 16.40 -17.56 36.38
C LEU A 148 14.87 -17.58 36.25
N ASP A 149 14.15 -17.58 37.38
CA ASP A 149 12.69 -17.77 37.40
C ASP A 149 11.91 -16.45 37.17
N TYR A 150 12.53 -15.28 37.39
CA TYR A 150 11.83 -13.99 37.41
C TYR A 150 12.29 -12.94 36.37
N ASP A 151 13.21 -13.28 35.45
CA ASP A 151 13.70 -12.38 34.39
C ASP A 151 14.06 -10.97 34.90
N ILE A 152 14.95 -10.95 35.90
CA ILE A 152 15.49 -9.76 36.56
C ILE A 152 16.91 -9.45 36.07
N ASN A 153 17.37 -8.21 36.24
CA ASN A 153 18.63 -7.75 35.67
C ASN A 153 19.82 -7.91 36.59
N ASP A 154 19.61 -7.74 37.89
CA ASP A 154 20.66 -7.95 38.89
C ASP A 154 20.03 -8.25 40.26
N TYR A 155 20.80 -8.93 41.10
CA TYR A 155 20.48 -9.19 42.50
C TYR A 155 21.69 -8.77 43.33
N LYS A 156 21.48 -7.90 44.31
CA LYS A 156 22.56 -7.36 45.16
C LYS A 156 22.13 -7.27 46.61
N ALA A 157 23.05 -7.57 47.53
CA ALA A 157 22.83 -7.21 48.92
C ALA A 157 22.91 -5.68 49.08
N LYS A 158 22.11 -5.09 49.99
CA LYS A 158 22.15 -3.64 50.31
C LYS A 158 23.58 -3.22 50.73
N THR A 159 24.32 -4.10 51.38
CA THR A 159 25.74 -3.89 51.77
C THR A 159 26.74 -3.91 50.62
N GLN A 160 26.37 -4.47 49.46
CA GLN A 160 27.19 -4.56 48.25
C GLN A 160 26.83 -3.49 47.21
N LEU A 161 25.97 -2.52 47.55
CA LEU A 161 25.60 -1.40 46.71
C LEU A 161 26.29 -0.12 47.21
N THR A 162 27.62 -0.09 47.09
CA THR A 162 28.36 1.16 47.26
C THR A 162 27.91 2.19 46.22
N ALA A 163 28.18 3.48 46.45
CA ALA A 163 27.80 4.54 45.51
C ALA A 163 28.29 4.26 44.08
N GLN A 164 29.52 3.76 43.94
CA GLN A 164 30.10 3.42 42.65
C GLN A 164 29.45 2.19 42.01
N GLN A 165 29.08 1.17 42.79
CA GLN A 165 28.36 -0.01 42.29
C GLN A 165 26.92 0.34 41.89
N LEU A 166 26.21 1.15 42.67
CA LEU A 166 24.88 1.63 42.33
C LEU A 166 24.93 2.41 41.00
N PHE A 167 25.94 3.26 40.81
CA PHE A 167 26.14 3.97 39.55
C PHE A 167 26.36 3.03 38.36
N THR A 168 27.30 2.08 38.46
CA THR A 168 27.63 1.19 37.34
C THR A 168 26.47 0.25 36.99
N THR A 169 25.77 -0.30 37.98
CA THR A 169 24.60 -1.16 37.74
C THR A 169 23.44 -0.35 37.16
N THR A 170 23.24 0.90 37.58
CA THR A 170 22.22 1.79 36.99
C THR A 170 22.53 2.08 35.52
N VAL A 171 23.77 2.41 35.17
CA VAL A 171 24.17 2.64 33.77
C VAL A 171 23.97 1.38 32.91
N ALA A 172 24.38 0.21 33.43
CA ALA A 172 24.20 -1.06 32.72
C ALA A 172 22.72 -1.39 32.49
N ALA A 173 21.87 -1.17 33.50
CA ALA A 173 20.43 -1.35 33.38
C ALA A 173 19.81 -0.38 32.37
N LEU A 174 20.09 0.92 32.45
CA LEU A 174 19.55 1.90 31.49
C LEU A 174 19.98 1.61 30.06
N ARG A 175 21.23 1.18 29.84
CA ARG A 175 21.68 0.74 28.51
C ARG A 175 20.87 -0.46 28.02
N SER A 176 20.69 -1.48 28.87
CA SER A 176 19.87 -2.64 28.53
C SER A 176 18.41 -2.27 28.26
N TYR A 177 17.83 -1.34 29.01
CA TYR A 177 16.48 -0.82 28.77
C TYR A 177 16.38 -0.19 27.38
N GLU A 178 17.31 0.71 27.04
CA GLU A 178 17.35 1.39 25.75
C GLU A 178 17.51 0.40 24.59
N ASP A 179 18.40 -0.58 24.71
CA ASP A 179 18.61 -1.62 23.71
C ASP A 179 17.33 -2.44 23.50
N ILE A 180 16.67 -2.86 24.58
CA ILE A 180 15.43 -3.66 24.51
C ILE A 180 14.28 -2.86 23.89
N VAL A 181 14.10 -1.61 24.32
CA VAL A 181 13.06 -0.73 23.74
C VAL A 181 13.33 -0.51 22.26
N THR A 182 14.58 -0.32 21.86
CA THR A 182 14.98 -0.18 20.45
C THR A 182 14.69 -1.44 19.65
N ILE A 183 15.07 -2.62 20.18
CA ILE A 183 14.81 -3.91 19.53
C ILE A 183 13.31 -4.18 19.40
N ASP A 184 12.53 -3.94 20.45
CA ASP A 184 11.09 -4.15 20.42
C ASP A 184 10.39 -3.17 19.46
N ALA A 185 10.84 -1.92 19.40
CA ALA A 185 10.36 -0.96 18.39
C ALA A 185 10.71 -1.43 16.96
N ASN A 186 11.94 -1.91 16.73
CA ASN A 186 12.34 -2.47 15.44
C ASN A 186 11.50 -3.70 15.06
N ARG A 187 11.28 -4.61 16.02
CA ARG A 187 10.48 -5.84 15.84
C ARG A 187 9.05 -5.49 15.44
N ARG A 188 8.39 -4.59 16.17
CA ARG A 188 7.04 -4.09 15.85
C ARG A 188 7.00 -3.38 14.50
N GLY A 189 8.02 -2.59 14.17
CA GLY A 189 8.13 -1.95 12.85
C GLY A 189 8.21 -2.97 11.70
N LEU A 190 9.04 -4.00 11.86
CA LEU A 190 9.16 -5.10 10.89
C LEU A 190 7.87 -5.92 10.75
N GLU A 191 7.17 -6.19 11.86
CA GLU A 191 5.87 -6.87 11.84
C GLU A 191 4.84 -6.09 11.01
N LYS A 192 4.74 -4.77 11.23
CA LYS A 192 3.89 -3.89 10.43
C LYS A 192 4.24 -3.94 8.94
N ILE A 193 5.53 -3.99 8.58
CA ILE A 193 5.97 -4.11 7.19
C ILE A 193 5.53 -5.43 6.56
N ILE A 194 5.64 -6.54 7.30
CA ILE A 194 5.24 -7.87 6.80
C ILE A 194 3.73 -7.90 6.55
N GLU A 195 2.93 -7.44 7.51
CA GLU A 195 1.48 -7.38 7.41
C GLU A 195 1.02 -6.47 6.25
N ALA A 196 1.60 -5.28 6.16
CA ALA A 196 1.36 -4.34 5.08
C ALA A 196 1.66 -4.95 3.69
N SER A 197 2.80 -5.64 3.57
CA SER A 197 3.23 -6.26 2.31
C SER A 197 2.23 -7.29 1.82
N SER A 198 1.76 -8.19 2.69
CA SER A 198 0.79 -9.24 2.32
C SER A 198 -0.56 -8.69 1.83
N SER A 199 -0.97 -7.50 2.31
CA SER A 199 -2.16 -6.82 1.80
C SER A 199 -1.92 -6.14 0.46
N LEU A 200 -0.75 -5.51 0.27
CA LEU A 200 -0.41 -4.80 -0.97
C LEU A 200 -0.33 -5.72 -2.18
N PHE A 201 0.28 -6.91 -2.03
CA PHE A 201 0.45 -7.85 -3.15
C PHE A 201 -0.85 -8.52 -3.63
N ARG A 202 -1.99 -8.28 -2.98
CA ARG A 202 -3.30 -8.71 -3.49
C ARG A 202 -3.86 -7.74 -4.53
N ALA A 203 -3.36 -6.50 -4.58
CA ALA A 203 -3.85 -5.50 -5.53
C ALA A 203 -3.45 -5.88 -6.95
N ARG A 204 -4.45 -5.93 -7.85
CA ARG A 204 -4.28 -6.26 -9.27
C ARG A 204 -4.40 -5.04 -10.19
N SER A 205 -4.36 -3.85 -9.60
CA SER A 205 -4.45 -2.57 -10.29
C SER A 205 -3.45 -1.60 -9.72
N MET A 206 -2.83 -0.81 -10.60
CA MET A 206 -1.79 0.18 -10.28
C MET A 206 -2.31 1.22 -9.30
N LYS A 207 -3.58 1.61 -9.47
CA LYS A 207 -4.28 2.56 -8.62
C LYS A 207 -4.54 2.00 -7.23
N LEU A 208 -5.10 0.78 -7.14
CA LEU A 208 -5.40 0.13 -5.85
C LEU A 208 -4.12 -0.16 -5.08
N PHE A 209 -3.08 -0.59 -5.78
CA PHE A 209 -1.77 -0.79 -5.19
C PHE A 209 -1.21 0.52 -4.65
N ALA A 210 -1.20 1.60 -5.43
CA ALA A 210 -0.71 2.90 -5.02
C ALA A 210 -1.49 3.50 -3.83
N ALA A 211 -2.82 3.38 -3.82
CA ALA A 211 -3.65 3.81 -2.69
C ALA A 211 -3.37 2.99 -1.42
N GLY A 212 -3.20 1.68 -1.58
CA GLY A 212 -2.75 0.79 -0.51
C GLY A 212 -1.39 1.22 0.04
N VAL A 213 -0.43 1.56 -0.83
CA VAL A 213 0.91 2.00 -0.44
C VAL A 213 0.84 3.25 0.44
N LEU A 214 0.04 4.25 0.06
CA LEU A 214 -0.16 5.47 0.85
C LEU A 214 -0.74 5.16 2.24
N THR A 215 -1.74 4.29 2.29
CA THR A 215 -2.39 3.87 3.55
C THR A 215 -1.39 3.18 4.48
N GLN A 216 -0.60 2.25 3.94
CA GLN A 216 0.37 1.49 4.72
C GLN A 216 1.55 2.35 5.18
N LEU A 217 2.08 3.24 4.33
CA LEU A 217 3.13 4.18 4.73
C LEU A 217 2.66 5.12 5.84
N SER A 218 1.45 5.65 5.72
CA SER A 218 0.89 6.56 6.73
C SER A 218 0.72 5.85 8.09
N GLY A 219 0.19 4.61 8.08
CA GLY A 219 0.03 3.79 9.29
C GLY A 219 1.35 3.27 9.88
N LEU A 220 2.35 2.98 9.04
CA LEU A 220 3.67 2.55 9.48
C LEU A 220 4.38 3.67 10.26
N LEU A 221 4.33 4.90 9.75
CA LEU A 221 5.03 6.05 10.31
C LEU A 221 4.23 6.80 11.39
N GLY A 222 2.92 6.52 11.48
CA GLY A 222 2.01 7.25 12.36
C GLY A 222 1.88 8.72 11.97
N VAL A 223 1.94 9.00 10.67
CA VAL A 223 1.84 10.35 10.11
C VAL A 223 0.40 10.63 9.65
N GLY A 224 0.11 11.90 9.35
CA GLY A 224 -1.23 12.33 8.95
C GLY A 224 -1.70 11.70 7.62
N PRO A 225 -3.00 11.79 7.31
CA PRO A 225 -3.58 11.13 6.13
C PRO A 225 -3.20 11.80 4.80
N ASP A 226 -2.62 13.01 4.83
CA ASP A 226 -2.30 13.77 3.63
C ASP A 226 -1.03 13.21 2.96
N ALA A 227 -1.25 12.38 1.94
CA ALA A 227 -0.19 11.78 1.15
C ALA A 227 -0.56 11.69 -0.33
N ILE A 228 0.43 11.77 -1.20
CA ILE A 228 0.24 11.70 -2.65
C ILE A 228 1.35 10.87 -3.28
N LEU A 229 0.99 10.05 -4.27
CA LEU A 229 1.92 9.23 -5.03
C LEU A 229 1.85 9.67 -6.50
N CYS A 230 2.96 10.19 -6.99
CA CYS A 230 3.11 10.67 -8.36
C CYS A 230 4.02 9.72 -9.14
N MET A 231 3.71 9.50 -10.41
CA MET A 231 4.52 8.69 -11.32
C MET A 231 4.79 9.47 -12.60
N GLN A 232 5.97 9.29 -13.18
CA GLN A 232 6.29 9.86 -14.48
C GLN A 232 5.68 9.00 -15.60
N ARG A 233 5.07 9.63 -16.61
CA ARG A 233 4.52 8.89 -17.76
C ARG A 233 5.63 8.55 -18.74
N GLY A 234 5.94 7.26 -18.87
CA GLY A 234 6.84 6.76 -19.93
C GLY A 234 6.20 6.99 -21.30
N GLY A 235 6.85 7.78 -22.15
CA GLY A 235 6.35 8.12 -23.48
C GLY A 235 6.90 7.19 -24.57
N ALA A 236 6.13 6.19 -25.00
CA ALA A 236 6.10 5.78 -26.40
C ALA A 236 4.93 6.54 -27.04
N GLY A 237 5.17 7.79 -27.45
CA GLY A 237 4.10 8.71 -27.87
C GLY A 237 4.42 10.20 -27.77
N ALA A 238 5.67 10.60 -27.49
CA ALA A 238 6.10 11.98 -27.67
C ALA A 238 6.36 12.30 -29.16
N ALA A 239 5.39 11.99 -30.03
CA ALA A 239 5.40 12.40 -31.44
C ALA A 239 4.67 13.75 -31.66
N GLY A 240 4.58 14.57 -30.60
CA GLY A 240 4.02 15.93 -30.65
C GLY A 240 4.88 16.98 -29.95
N CYS A 241 6.01 16.59 -29.35
CA CYS A 241 6.97 17.57 -28.81
C CYS A 241 7.91 17.97 -29.95
N THR A 242 7.82 19.23 -30.37
CA THR A 242 8.76 19.84 -31.32
C THR A 242 10.21 19.66 -30.84
N PRO A 243 11.19 19.47 -31.73
CA PRO A 243 12.59 19.21 -31.39
C PRO A 243 13.34 20.48 -30.92
N SER A 244 12.70 21.29 -30.07
CA SER A 244 13.31 22.44 -29.42
C SER A 244 13.30 22.23 -27.90
N GLY A 245 14.26 21.41 -27.45
CA GLY A 245 14.92 21.57 -26.16
C GLY A 245 14.11 21.28 -24.90
N CYS A 246 13.75 20.03 -24.64
CA CYS A 246 13.56 19.52 -23.28
C CYS A 246 13.46 17.99 -23.28
N ALA A 247 14.63 17.34 -23.41
CA ALA A 247 14.81 15.92 -23.13
C ALA A 247 15.52 15.74 -21.77
N SER A 248 15.03 16.43 -20.74
CA SER A 248 15.48 16.22 -19.36
C SER A 248 14.41 15.44 -18.60
N SER A 249 14.79 14.26 -18.11
CA SER A 249 14.14 13.58 -17.00
C SER A 249 13.87 14.60 -15.89
N GLY A 250 12.60 14.87 -15.55
CA GLY A 250 12.22 15.90 -14.57
C GLY A 250 11.18 16.94 -15.02
N CYS A 251 10.61 16.84 -16.23
CA CYS A 251 9.59 17.81 -16.64
C CYS A 251 8.28 17.67 -15.82
N PRO A 252 7.82 18.71 -15.09
CA PRO A 252 6.64 18.65 -14.22
C PRO A 252 5.34 18.29 -14.95
N THR A 253 5.26 18.57 -16.25
CA THR A 253 4.10 18.25 -17.11
C THR A 253 4.00 16.76 -17.48
N SER A 254 5.02 15.96 -17.18
CA SER A 254 5.00 14.50 -17.39
C SER A 254 4.57 13.71 -16.15
N LEU A 255 4.32 14.38 -15.02
CA LEU A 255 3.91 13.79 -13.75
C LEU A 255 2.39 13.76 -13.63
N TYR A 256 1.87 12.60 -13.22
CA TYR A 256 0.47 12.43 -12.89
C TYR A 256 0.32 11.81 -11.50
N VAL A 257 -0.80 12.13 -10.87
CA VAL A 257 -1.16 11.59 -9.56
C VAL A 257 -1.74 10.20 -9.76
N LEU A 258 -1.04 9.18 -9.27
CA LEU A 258 -1.49 7.80 -9.35
C LEU A 258 -2.42 7.43 -8.18
N ALA A 259 -2.15 7.99 -7.00
CA ALA A 259 -3.03 7.89 -5.83
C ALA A 259 -2.88 9.12 -4.93
N GLY A 260 -3.95 9.43 -4.20
CA GLY A 260 -3.97 10.47 -3.17
C GLY A 260 -4.75 10.00 -1.95
N SER A 261 -4.38 10.52 -0.79
CA SER A 261 -5.03 10.27 0.51
C SER A 261 -5.27 11.61 1.21
N GLY A 262 -6.34 11.70 2.00
CA GLY A 262 -6.74 12.95 2.65
C GLY A 262 -7.10 14.00 1.60
N ARG A 263 -6.49 15.18 1.67
CA ARG A 263 -6.81 16.29 0.75
C ARG A 263 -6.51 16.03 -0.72
N PHE A 264 -5.79 14.96 -1.06
CA PHE A 264 -5.40 14.62 -2.42
C PHE A 264 -6.27 13.53 -3.07
N GLU A 265 -7.27 12.98 -2.36
CA GLU A 265 -8.11 11.88 -2.85
C GLU A 265 -8.82 12.19 -4.18
N THR A 266 -9.18 13.45 -4.40
CA THR A 266 -9.91 13.87 -5.61
C THR A 266 -9.01 14.07 -6.83
N LEU A 267 -7.69 13.99 -6.69
CA LEU A 267 -6.73 14.33 -7.74
C LEU A 267 -6.24 13.12 -8.55
N ILE A 268 -6.82 11.93 -8.35
CA ILE A 268 -6.36 10.70 -9.01
C ILE A 268 -6.48 10.81 -10.53
N ASN A 269 -5.42 10.40 -11.24
CA ASN A 269 -5.21 10.53 -12.69
C ASN A 269 -5.10 11.95 -13.23
N GLU A 270 -5.12 12.97 -12.38
CA GLU A 270 -4.88 14.34 -12.81
C GLU A 270 -3.39 14.61 -13.04
N PRO A 271 -3.03 15.48 -13.99
CA PRO A 271 -1.68 16.02 -14.09
C PRO A 271 -1.30 16.69 -12.77
N ALA A 272 -0.12 16.37 -12.24
CA ALA A 272 0.34 16.97 -10.98
C ALA A 272 0.51 18.50 -11.13
N ALA A 273 1.00 18.93 -12.30
CA ALA A 273 1.06 20.33 -12.67
C ALA A 273 -0.36 20.92 -12.79
N GLY A 274 -0.62 22.00 -12.04
CA GLY A 274 -1.89 22.74 -12.08
C GLY A 274 -2.98 22.25 -11.12
N HIS A 275 -2.83 21.05 -10.54
CA HIS A 275 -3.81 20.46 -9.60
C HIS A 275 -3.27 20.26 -8.18
N VAL A 276 -1.95 20.09 -8.04
CA VAL A 276 -1.28 19.92 -6.75
C VAL A 276 -0.73 21.26 -6.26
N ASP A 277 -0.76 21.49 -4.95
CA ASP A 277 -0.17 22.69 -4.33
C ASP A 277 1.28 22.91 -4.78
N PRO A 278 1.70 24.15 -5.09
CA PRO A 278 3.05 24.45 -5.57
C PRO A 278 4.16 23.92 -4.66
N SER A 279 4.01 24.04 -3.34
CA SER A 279 5.01 23.56 -2.38
C SER A 279 5.21 22.04 -2.42
N VAL A 280 4.13 21.28 -2.65
CA VAL A 280 4.19 19.82 -2.76
C VAL A 280 4.80 19.42 -4.10
N LEU A 281 4.42 20.12 -5.18
CA LEU A 281 4.99 19.89 -6.51
C LEU A 281 6.49 20.19 -6.55
N ASP A 282 6.94 21.26 -5.90
CA ASP A 282 8.36 21.62 -5.79
C ASP A 282 9.13 20.52 -5.03
N ALA A 283 8.59 20.02 -3.93
CA ALA A 283 9.19 18.93 -3.17
C ALA A 283 9.28 17.62 -3.98
N VAL A 284 8.22 17.26 -4.71
CA VAL A 284 8.17 16.09 -5.59
C VAL A 284 9.19 16.21 -6.73
N THR A 285 9.23 17.37 -7.39
CA THR A 285 10.18 17.64 -8.49
C THR A 285 11.62 17.59 -7.99
N ALA A 286 11.92 18.25 -6.88
CA ALA A 286 13.25 18.22 -6.28
C ALA A 286 13.70 16.81 -5.86
N CYS A 287 12.76 15.95 -5.46
CA CYS A 287 13.05 14.55 -5.13
C CYS A 287 13.40 13.73 -6.38
N LEU A 288 12.71 13.95 -7.50
CA LEU A 288 13.04 13.34 -8.80
C LEU A 288 14.41 13.78 -9.30
N GLU A 289 14.69 15.08 -9.27
CA GLU A 289 15.98 15.63 -9.73
C GLU A 289 17.16 15.08 -8.92
N LYS A 290 16.98 14.91 -7.61
CA LYS A 290 18.00 14.36 -6.72
C LYS A 290 18.10 12.84 -6.76
N GLN A 291 17.09 12.15 -7.29
CA GLN A 291 16.96 10.69 -7.28
C GLN A 291 17.20 10.05 -5.90
N ALA A 292 16.73 10.72 -4.85
CA ALA A 292 16.97 10.30 -3.46
C ALA A 292 15.81 10.70 -2.55
N HIS A 293 15.63 9.95 -1.47
CA HIS A 293 14.70 10.32 -0.40
C HIS A 293 15.09 11.67 0.21
N ALA A 294 14.10 12.50 0.55
CA ALA A 294 14.32 13.72 1.31
C ALA A 294 13.40 13.79 2.53
N TYR A 295 13.95 14.26 3.64
CA TYR A 295 13.28 14.32 4.94
C TYR A 295 13.30 15.75 5.45
N ALA A 296 12.14 16.41 5.42
CA ALA A 296 11.94 17.74 6.01
C ALA A 296 11.30 17.59 7.41
N GLY A 297 11.14 18.71 8.13
CA GLY A 297 10.52 18.71 9.45
C GLY A 297 9.01 18.42 9.44
N ASP A 298 8.33 18.82 8.36
CA ASP A 298 6.88 18.79 8.18
C ASP A 298 6.41 17.82 7.07
N HIS A 299 7.33 17.20 6.34
CA HIS A 299 7.04 16.22 5.29
C HIS A 299 8.24 15.34 4.94
N CYS A 300 8.00 14.28 4.19
CA CYS A 300 9.05 13.52 3.51
C CYS A 300 8.66 13.21 2.07
N THR A 301 9.67 13.08 1.21
CA THR A 301 9.52 12.66 -0.18
C THR A 301 10.35 11.42 -0.44
N LEU A 302 9.71 10.37 -0.96
CA LEU A 302 10.29 9.06 -1.15
C LEU A 302 10.46 8.80 -2.65
N TYR A 303 11.70 8.88 -3.13
CA TYR A 303 12.06 8.42 -4.47
C TYR A 303 12.07 6.89 -4.57
N ILE A 304 11.28 6.34 -5.48
CA ILE A 304 11.18 4.90 -5.75
C ILE A 304 11.40 4.69 -7.24
N ARG A 305 12.47 3.97 -7.59
CA ARG A 305 12.71 3.52 -8.96
C ARG A 305 12.28 2.06 -9.09
N THR A 306 11.42 1.78 -10.07
CA THR A 306 11.02 0.42 -10.43
C THR A 306 12.06 -0.22 -11.37
N PRO A 307 12.15 -1.55 -11.46
CA PRO A 307 13.06 -2.25 -12.38
C PRO A 307 12.86 -1.90 -13.85
N ASN A 308 11.65 -1.51 -14.27
CA ASN A 308 11.33 -1.03 -15.63
C ASN A 308 11.66 0.46 -15.85
N ASP A 309 12.56 1.01 -15.03
CA ASP A 309 13.03 2.41 -15.06
C ASP A 309 11.93 3.46 -14.93
N ARG A 310 10.78 3.11 -14.34
CA ARG A 310 9.77 4.11 -13.96
C ARG A 310 10.10 4.71 -12.62
N GLU A 311 10.17 6.03 -12.60
CA GLU A 311 10.38 6.84 -11.39
C GLU A 311 9.03 7.18 -10.78
N THR A 312 8.91 6.90 -9.48
CA THR A 312 7.73 7.16 -8.65
C THR A 312 8.17 7.96 -7.44
N VAL A 313 7.39 8.96 -7.06
CA VAL A 313 7.64 9.74 -5.86
C VAL A 313 6.41 9.71 -4.97
N VAL A 314 6.63 9.41 -3.69
CA VAL A 314 5.61 9.54 -2.65
C VAL A 314 5.92 10.77 -1.82
N TYR A 315 4.96 11.67 -1.67
CA TYR A 315 5.01 12.75 -0.68
C TYR A 315 4.08 12.41 0.48
N LEU A 316 4.58 12.50 1.71
CA LEU A 316 3.79 12.32 2.93
C LEU A 316 3.97 13.52 3.86
N ARG A 317 2.85 14.09 4.33
CA ARG A 317 2.91 15.13 5.36
C ARG A 317 3.16 14.49 6.72
N SER A 318 4.10 15.05 7.48
CA SER A 318 4.42 14.62 8.83
C SER A 318 4.15 15.73 9.83
N ASN A 319 3.56 15.41 10.97
CA ASN A 319 3.38 16.35 12.09
C ASN A 319 4.59 16.38 13.04
N ARG A 320 5.61 15.55 12.79
CA ARG A 320 6.83 15.44 13.59
C ARG A 320 8.04 15.14 12.71
N PRO A 321 9.28 15.48 13.13
CA PRO A 321 10.47 14.98 12.46
C PRO A 321 10.54 13.45 12.53
N LEU A 322 10.90 12.81 11.41
CA LEU A 322 11.07 11.37 11.32
C LEU A 322 12.37 10.91 12.00
N SER A 323 12.26 9.92 12.88
CA SER A 323 13.38 9.30 13.60
C SER A 323 14.27 8.48 12.66
N GLU A 324 15.47 8.10 13.11
CA GLU A 324 16.31 7.16 12.34
C GLU A 324 15.62 5.82 12.07
N LEU A 325 14.81 5.35 13.03
CA LEU A 325 14.03 4.12 12.87
C LEU A 325 12.98 4.29 11.75
N ASP A 326 12.24 5.40 11.76
CA ASP A 326 11.26 5.71 10.72
C ASP A 326 11.92 5.68 9.33
N ARG A 327 13.11 6.28 9.19
CA ARG A 327 13.88 6.31 7.92
C ARG A 327 14.32 4.92 7.47
N LYS A 328 14.83 4.08 8.39
CA LYS A 328 15.22 2.68 8.07
C LYS A 328 14.01 1.83 7.67
N LEU A 329 12.86 2.02 8.32
CA LEU A 329 11.62 1.32 7.96
C LEU A 329 11.12 1.73 6.58
N ILE A 330 11.21 3.03 6.25
CA ILE A 330 10.90 3.56 4.92
C ILE A 330 11.77 2.90 3.85
N GLU A 331 13.08 2.83 4.04
CA GLU A 331 13.99 2.22 3.04
C GLU A 331 13.61 0.77 2.74
N VAL A 332 13.35 -0.03 3.78
CA VAL A 332 12.90 -1.43 3.62
C VAL A 332 11.54 -1.48 2.89
N PHE A 333 10.61 -0.60 3.26
CA PHE A 333 9.28 -0.57 2.66
C PHE A 333 9.29 -0.11 1.19
N CYS A 334 10.07 0.91 0.85
CA CYS A 334 10.29 1.38 -0.52
C CYS A 334 10.81 0.26 -1.43
N GLY A 335 11.71 -0.59 -0.93
CA GLY A 335 12.15 -1.79 -1.64
C GLY A 335 11.00 -2.74 -1.97
N LYS A 336 10.04 -2.94 -1.04
CA LYS A 336 8.84 -3.77 -1.28
C LYS A 336 7.86 -3.12 -2.25
N ILE A 337 7.68 -1.80 -2.16
CA ILE A 337 6.86 -1.04 -3.11
C ILE A 337 7.40 -1.18 -4.53
N SER A 338 8.72 -1.06 -4.73
CA SER A 338 9.36 -1.21 -6.04
C SER A 338 9.10 -2.58 -6.65
N VAL A 339 9.27 -3.66 -5.88
CA VAL A 339 8.97 -5.04 -6.32
C VAL A 339 7.48 -5.24 -6.61
N GLY A 340 6.58 -4.66 -5.80
CA GLY A 340 5.14 -4.75 -6.04
C GLY A 340 4.69 -4.05 -7.32
N PHE A 341 5.23 -2.86 -7.60
CA PHE A 341 4.99 -2.18 -8.87
C PHE A 341 5.50 -2.98 -10.07
N ASP A 342 6.64 -3.66 -9.94
CA ASP A 342 7.21 -4.49 -11.01
C ASP A 342 6.36 -5.73 -11.30
N ASN A 343 5.95 -6.46 -10.24
CA ASN A 343 5.07 -7.62 -10.36
C ASN A 343 3.75 -7.25 -11.02
N LEU A 344 3.18 -6.11 -10.63
CA LEU A 344 1.95 -5.62 -11.22
C LEU A 344 2.14 -5.21 -12.68
N HIS A 345 3.27 -4.59 -13.03
CA HIS A 345 3.58 -4.30 -14.42
C HIS A 345 3.67 -5.58 -15.25
N HIS A 346 4.37 -6.62 -14.76
CA HIS A 346 4.44 -7.91 -15.44
C HIS A 346 3.07 -8.57 -15.60
N TYR A 347 2.22 -8.48 -14.58
CA TYR A 347 0.85 -8.97 -14.66
C TYR A 347 0.04 -8.24 -15.72
N GLU A 348 0.09 -6.90 -15.75
CA GLU A 348 -0.59 -6.09 -16.78
C GLU A 348 -0.07 -6.40 -18.19
N GLN A 349 1.24 -6.60 -18.36
CA GLN A 349 1.84 -6.96 -19.65
C GLN A 349 1.39 -8.35 -20.10
N LEU A 350 1.39 -9.33 -19.20
CA LEU A 350 0.91 -10.68 -19.49
C LEU A 350 -0.57 -10.68 -19.88
N TYR A 351 -1.39 -9.97 -19.10
CA TYR A 351 -2.82 -9.83 -19.38
C TYR A 351 -3.08 -9.17 -20.73
N ARG A 352 -2.38 -8.07 -21.04
CA ARG A 352 -2.49 -7.38 -22.34
C ARG A 352 -2.02 -8.24 -23.50
N ALA A 353 -0.91 -8.95 -23.35
CA ALA A 353 -0.39 -9.86 -24.36
C ALA A 353 -1.38 -11.00 -24.64
N GLN A 354 -1.96 -11.57 -23.58
CA GLN A 354 -3.00 -12.60 -23.69
C GLN A 354 -4.26 -12.04 -24.37
N GLN A 355 -4.75 -10.89 -23.93
CA GLN A 355 -5.91 -10.22 -24.53
C GLN A 355 -5.70 -9.93 -26.02
N GLY A 356 -4.53 -9.42 -26.41
CA GLY A 356 -4.15 -9.18 -27.80
C GLY A 356 -4.08 -10.45 -28.62
N THR A 357 -3.53 -11.53 -28.05
CA THR A 357 -3.47 -12.85 -28.70
C THR A 357 -4.87 -13.41 -28.95
N LEU A 358 -5.75 -13.39 -27.95
CA LEU A 358 -7.12 -13.85 -28.09
C LEU A 358 -7.90 -13.00 -29.10
N ALA A 359 -7.71 -11.68 -29.09
CA ALA A 359 -8.36 -10.80 -30.04
C ALA A 359 -7.92 -11.09 -31.48
N ALA A 360 -6.63 -11.33 -31.72
CA ALA A 360 -6.12 -11.72 -33.04
C ALA A 360 -6.68 -13.07 -33.50
N LEU A 361 -6.79 -14.05 -32.60
CA LEU A 361 -7.38 -15.36 -32.90
C LEU A 361 -8.88 -15.25 -33.22
N ALA A 362 -9.62 -14.44 -32.46
CA ALA A 362 -11.04 -14.20 -32.70
C ALA A 362 -11.25 -13.52 -34.06
N ASP A 363 -10.47 -12.50 -34.39
CA ASP A 363 -10.55 -11.81 -35.68
C ASP A 363 -10.22 -12.76 -36.85
N LEU A 364 -9.21 -13.63 -36.71
CA LEU A 364 -8.90 -14.65 -37.71
C LEU A 364 -10.07 -15.63 -37.92
N ALA A 365 -10.74 -16.03 -36.86
CA ALA A 365 -11.91 -16.91 -36.95
C ALA A 365 -13.10 -16.23 -37.63
N GLU A 366 -13.31 -14.92 -37.40
CA GLU A 366 -14.36 -14.13 -38.06
C GLU A 366 -14.10 -13.94 -39.57
N ARG A 367 -12.86 -14.02 -40.05
CA ARG A 367 -12.54 -13.91 -41.49
C ARG A 367 -12.75 -15.21 -42.28
N GLY A 368 -12.82 -16.36 -41.60
CA GLY A 368 -12.89 -17.68 -42.24
C GLY A 368 -11.61 -18.07 -43.00
N ARG A 369 -11.48 -19.35 -43.39
CA ARG A 369 -10.26 -19.90 -44.04
C ARG A 369 -9.91 -19.29 -45.41
N GLY A 370 -10.81 -18.52 -46.03
CA GLY A 370 -10.67 -18.00 -47.40
C GLY A 370 -9.68 -16.85 -47.57
N ALA A 371 -9.27 -16.18 -46.49
CA ALA A 371 -8.26 -15.10 -46.54
C ALA A 371 -6.81 -15.62 -46.58
N LEU A 372 -6.59 -16.92 -46.35
CA LEU A 372 -5.28 -17.58 -46.40
C LEU A 372 -5.01 -18.28 -47.75
N GLY A 373 -5.65 -17.78 -48.82
CA GLY A 373 -5.51 -18.29 -50.17
C GLY A 373 -4.07 -18.18 -50.69
N THR A 374 -3.56 -19.32 -51.15
CA THR A 374 -2.29 -19.59 -51.82
C THR A 374 -1.94 -18.59 -52.93
N ASP A 375 -0.76 -17.95 -52.79
CA ASP A 375 0.18 -17.43 -53.82
C ASP A 375 0.69 -16.01 -53.51
N GLY A 376 1.72 -15.92 -52.65
CA GLY A 376 2.49 -14.70 -52.37
C GLY A 376 3.50 -14.94 -51.24
N PRO A 377 4.74 -14.42 -51.29
CA PRO A 377 5.79 -14.80 -50.35
C PRO A 377 5.45 -14.29 -48.94
N ALA A 378 5.58 -15.19 -47.95
CA ALA A 378 5.27 -14.98 -46.54
C ALA A 378 5.97 -13.78 -45.84
N ALA A 379 6.84 -13.06 -46.56
CA ALA A 379 7.56 -11.88 -46.11
C ALA A 379 6.75 -10.57 -46.24
N GLU A 380 5.77 -10.48 -47.15
CA GLU A 380 4.90 -9.28 -47.26
C GLU A 380 3.79 -9.29 -46.20
N MET A 381 3.24 -10.46 -45.87
CA MET A 381 2.18 -10.61 -44.86
C MET A 381 2.66 -10.28 -43.44
N THR A 382 3.95 -10.47 -43.15
CA THR A 382 4.55 -10.09 -41.85
C THR A 382 4.79 -8.59 -41.75
N ALA A 383 5.07 -7.90 -42.87
CA ALA A 383 5.26 -6.45 -42.93
C ALA A 383 3.92 -5.68 -42.88
N GLU A 384 2.87 -6.20 -43.51
CA GLU A 384 1.52 -5.61 -43.48
C GLU A 384 0.86 -5.75 -42.10
N VAL A 385 0.99 -6.92 -41.46
CA VAL A 385 0.48 -7.15 -40.09
C VAL A 385 1.25 -6.33 -39.05
N THR A 386 2.57 -6.11 -39.22
CA THR A 386 3.32 -5.23 -38.30
C THR A 386 3.07 -3.74 -38.57
N ALA A 387 2.78 -3.33 -39.81
CA ALA A 387 2.40 -1.95 -40.14
C ALA A 387 0.96 -1.61 -39.71
N GLU A 388 0.00 -2.55 -39.83
CA GLU A 388 -1.39 -2.35 -39.35
C GLU A 388 -1.42 -2.27 -37.82
N VAL A 389 -0.70 -3.14 -37.10
CA VAL A 389 -0.66 -3.12 -35.62
C VAL A 389 -0.01 -1.84 -35.07
N THR A 390 0.90 -1.20 -35.81
CA THR A 390 1.59 0.04 -35.37
C THR A 390 0.87 1.32 -35.80
N THR A 391 0.05 1.31 -36.85
CA THR A 391 -0.65 2.50 -37.35
C THR A 391 -2.12 2.61 -36.89
N GLU A 392 -2.73 1.51 -36.43
CA GLU A 392 -4.15 1.47 -35.98
C GLU A 392 -4.39 1.94 -34.53
N MET A 393 -3.36 2.32 -33.77
CA MET A 393 -3.54 2.93 -32.44
C MET A 393 -4.08 4.38 -32.50
N ALA A 394 -4.22 4.97 -33.69
CA ALA A 394 -4.70 6.34 -33.89
C ALA A 394 -6.04 6.48 -34.64
N GLY A 395 -6.63 5.38 -35.14
CA GLY A 395 -7.89 5.45 -35.89
C GLY A 395 -8.59 4.09 -35.92
N GLY A 396 -9.77 4.00 -35.31
CA GLY A 396 -10.44 2.73 -35.06
C GLY A 396 -10.87 1.98 -36.33
N SER A 397 -10.49 0.71 -36.43
CA SER A 397 -11.18 -0.30 -37.24
C SER A 397 -10.87 -1.71 -36.73
N ARG A 398 -11.92 -2.54 -36.65
CA ARG A 398 -12.03 -3.98 -36.36
C ARG A 398 -11.35 -4.68 -35.16
N PHE A 399 -10.11 -4.38 -34.74
CA PHE A 399 -9.55 -4.92 -33.48
C PHE A 399 -10.40 -4.55 -32.22
N SER A 400 -11.35 -3.61 -32.41
CA SER A 400 -12.23 -3.08 -31.38
C SER A 400 -13.52 -3.86 -31.12
N ARG A 401 -14.00 -4.80 -31.95
CA ARG A 401 -15.28 -5.50 -31.69
C ARG A 401 -15.22 -6.35 -30.44
N SER A 402 -14.43 -7.42 -30.49
CA SER A 402 -14.37 -8.41 -29.41
C SER A 402 -13.84 -7.78 -28.11
N LEU A 403 -12.96 -6.78 -28.22
CA LEU A 403 -12.48 -5.98 -27.08
C LEU A 403 -13.57 -5.06 -26.48
N ARG A 404 -14.46 -4.47 -27.29
CA ARG A 404 -15.61 -3.72 -26.77
C ARG A 404 -16.60 -4.65 -26.08
N ILE A 405 -16.93 -5.78 -26.70
CA ILE A 405 -17.82 -6.78 -26.10
C ILE A 405 -17.25 -7.26 -24.75
N ALA A 406 -15.94 -7.52 -24.69
CA ALA A 406 -15.25 -7.86 -23.45
C ALA A 406 -15.38 -6.76 -22.39
N ALA A 407 -15.11 -5.50 -22.75
CA ALA A 407 -15.21 -4.38 -21.81
C ALA A 407 -16.65 -4.16 -21.29
N ILE A 408 -17.66 -4.29 -22.15
CA ILE A 408 -19.08 -4.22 -21.75
C ILE A 408 -19.42 -5.40 -20.82
N THR A 409 -18.99 -6.60 -21.17
CA THR A 409 -19.20 -7.82 -20.38
C THR A 409 -18.61 -7.68 -18.98
N GLU A 410 -17.36 -7.23 -18.86
CA GLU A 410 -16.71 -7.00 -17.57
C GLU A 410 -17.47 -6.00 -16.70
N ARG A 411 -17.95 -4.91 -17.29
CA ARG A 411 -18.71 -3.88 -16.56
C ARG A 411 -20.05 -4.39 -16.05
N ILE A 412 -20.79 -5.12 -16.88
CA ILE A 412 -22.04 -5.76 -16.46
C ILE A 412 -21.78 -6.75 -15.32
N ALA A 413 -20.76 -7.59 -15.46
CA ALA A 413 -20.40 -8.60 -14.46
C ALA A 413 -20.01 -7.97 -13.11
N ARG A 414 -19.16 -6.94 -13.14
CA ARG A 414 -18.77 -6.19 -11.92
C ARG A 414 -19.95 -5.52 -11.27
N ARG A 415 -20.89 -4.97 -12.06
CA ARG A 415 -22.11 -4.37 -11.52
C ARG A 415 -22.99 -5.39 -10.82
N LEU A 416 -23.24 -6.54 -11.45
CA LEU A 416 -24.00 -7.64 -10.84
C LEU A 416 -23.36 -8.12 -9.54
N HIS A 417 -22.04 -8.26 -9.51
CA HIS A 417 -21.31 -8.63 -8.30
C HIS A 417 -21.44 -7.57 -7.19
N ALA A 418 -21.29 -6.29 -7.53
CA ALA A 418 -21.43 -5.18 -6.58
C ALA A 418 -22.85 -5.09 -5.98
N ASP A 419 -23.87 -5.43 -6.77
CA ASP A 419 -25.27 -5.51 -6.32
C ASP A 419 -25.57 -6.80 -5.50
N GLY A 420 -24.56 -7.66 -5.28
CA GLY A 420 -24.68 -8.90 -4.51
C GLY A 420 -25.41 -10.04 -5.26
N LEU A 421 -25.53 -9.93 -6.58
CA LEU A 421 -26.24 -10.90 -7.42
C LEU A 421 -25.29 -12.00 -7.91
N PHE A 422 -25.81 -13.24 -7.93
CA PHE A 422 -25.11 -14.43 -8.42
C PHE A 422 -23.71 -14.69 -7.79
N PRO A 423 -23.57 -14.65 -6.44
CA PRO A 423 -22.28 -14.79 -5.78
C PRO A 423 -21.56 -16.12 -6.06
N GLU A 424 -22.31 -17.18 -6.38
CA GLU A 424 -21.73 -18.49 -6.76
C GLU A 424 -21.14 -18.50 -8.17
N SER A 425 -21.53 -17.56 -9.04
CA SER A 425 -21.10 -17.49 -10.44
C SER A 425 -20.20 -16.29 -10.75
N LEU A 426 -20.20 -15.27 -9.90
CA LEU A 426 -19.40 -14.06 -10.04
C LEU A 426 -18.53 -13.87 -8.80
N ASP A 427 -17.49 -14.68 -8.68
CA ASP A 427 -16.40 -14.43 -7.74
C ASP A 427 -15.30 -13.57 -8.39
N GLU A 428 -14.33 -13.13 -7.58
CA GLU A 428 -13.20 -12.33 -8.08
C GLU A 428 -12.44 -13.03 -9.21
N SER A 429 -12.27 -14.35 -9.12
CA SER A 429 -11.59 -15.12 -10.16
C SER A 429 -12.33 -15.07 -11.49
N THR A 430 -13.66 -15.17 -11.48
CA THR A 430 -14.51 -15.07 -12.66
C THR A 430 -14.51 -13.67 -13.26
N LEU A 431 -14.59 -12.62 -12.43
CA LEU A 431 -14.57 -11.22 -12.87
C LEU A 431 -13.29 -10.86 -13.64
N GLU A 432 -12.19 -11.55 -13.37
CA GLU A 432 -10.90 -11.33 -14.03
C GLU A 432 -10.82 -11.98 -15.42
N ILE A 433 -11.56 -13.06 -15.64
CA ILE A 433 -11.43 -13.88 -16.86
C ILE A 433 -12.63 -13.77 -17.79
N ILE A 434 -13.76 -13.21 -17.33
CA ILE A 434 -15.01 -13.15 -18.11
C ILE A 434 -14.87 -12.28 -19.36
N GLY A 435 -14.09 -11.20 -19.31
CA GLY A 435 -13.79 -10.37 -20.48
C GLY A 435 -12.98 -11.14 -21.51
N LEU A 436 -11.92 -11.85 -21.10
CA LEU A 436 -11.14 -12.72 -21.98
C LEU A 436 -11.98 -13.84 -22.59
N ALA A 437 -12.91 -14.41 -21.82
CA ALA A 437 -13.85 -15.42 -22.32
C ALA A 437 -14.81 -14.84 -23.38
N ALA A 438 -15.29 -13.61 -23.20
CA ALA A 438 -16.18 -12.94 -24.14
C ALA A 438 -15.52 -12.67 -25.50
N ILE A 439 -14.20 -12.45 -25.54
CA ILE A 439 -13.46 -12.28 -26.81
C ILE A 439 -13.65 -13.49 -27.73
N LEU A 440 -13.81 -14.68 -27.15
CA LEU A 440 -13.85 -15.97 -27.84
C LEU A 440 -15.25 -16.44 -28.23
N HIS A 441 -16.31 -15.64 -28.00
CA HIS A 441 -17.70 -16.07 -28.24
C HIS A 441 -17.95 -16.61 -29.66
N ASP A 442 -17.32 -15.98 -30.67
CA ASP A 442 -17.46 -16.31 -32.09
C ASP A 442 -16.29 -17.13 -32.66
N ILE A 443 -15.40 -17.69 -31.82
CA ILE A 443 -14.21 -18.43 -32.30
C ILE A 443 -14.57 -19.63 -33.20
N GLY A 444 -15.77 -20.17 -33.06
CA GLY A 444 -16.26 -21.28 -33.87
C GLY A 444 -16.58 -20.93 -35.31
N ASN A 445 -16.61 -19.65 -35.70
CA ASN A 445 -16.80 -19.21 -37.08
C ASN A 445 -15.70 -19.76 -38.02
N ALA A 446 -14.53 -20.14 -37.47
CA ALA A 446 -13.47 -20.83 -38.20
C ALA A 446 -13.88 -22.20 -38.78
N ALA A 447 -14.97 -22.80 -38.29
CA ALA A 447 -15.53 -24.06 -38.78
C ALA A 447 -16.68 -23.87 -39.79
N VAL A 448 -17.17 -22.64 -39.98
CA VAL A 448 -18.25 -22.33 -40.91
C VAL A 448 -17.68 -22.04 -42.29
N ASP A 449 -18.41 -22.44 -43.34
CA ASP A 449 -18.04 -22.15 -44.72
C ASP A 449 -17.89 -20.63 -44.94
N PRO A 450 -16.74 -20.13 -45.48
CA PRO A 450 -16.53 -18.70 -45.69
C PRO A 450 -17.55 -18.05 -46.63
N GLY A 451 -18.11 -18.79 -47.59
CA GLY A 451 -19.15 -18.33 -48.49
C GLY A 451 -20.48 -18.11 -47.77
N ILE A 452 -20.80 -18.91 -46.75
CA ILE A 452 -21.96 -18.68 -45.87
C ILE A 452 -21.68 -17.48 -44.95
N LEU A 453 -20.48 -17.39 -44.37
CA LEU A 453 -20.08 -16.32 -43.45
C LEU A 453 -20.08 -14.93 -44.11
N SER A 454 -19.68 -14.86 -45.37
CA SER A 454 -19.60 -13.61 -46.14
C SER A 454 -20.83 -13.34 -47.05
N LYS A 455 -21.86 -14.19 -46.99
CA LYS A 455 -23.00 -14.13 -47.93
C LYS A 455 -23.71 -12.77 -47.89
N PRO A 456 -23.85 -12.09 -49.03
CA PRO A 456 -24.63 -10.86 -49.11
C PRO A 456 -26.13 -11.17 -49.15
N GLY A 457 -26.80 -11.09 -47.99
CA GLY A 457 -28.25 -11.24 -47.87
C GLY A 457 -28.69 -12.32 -46.87
N PRO A 458 -29.99 -12.67 -46.85
CA PRO A 458 -30.50 -13.64 -45.88
C PRO A 458 -29.99 -15.06 -46.17
N LEU A 459 -29.69 -15.79 -45.10
CA LEU A 459 -29.38 -17.22 -45.14
C LEU A 459 -30.65 -18.05 -45.31
N ASP A 460 -30.61 -19.03 -46.19
CA ASP A 460 -31.64 -20.06 -46.31
C ASP A 460 -31.63 -21.01 -45.08
N PRO A 461 -32.62 -21.90 -44.92
CA PRO A 461 -32.68 -22.78 -43.74
C PRO A 461 -31.46 -23.70 -43.56
N THR A 462 -30.87 -24.19 -44.65
CA THR A 462 -29.70 -25.09 -44.62
C THR A 462 -28.45 -24.30 -44.25
N GLU A 463 -28.26 -23.15 -44.87
CA GLU A 463 -27.17 -22.21 -44.57
C GLU A 463 -27.25 -21.70 -43.13
N ARG A 464 -28.47 -21.42 -42.63
CA ARG A 464 -28.69 -21.03 -41.24
C ARG A 464 -28.32 -22.14 -40.28
N SER A 465 -28.73 -23.38 -40.56
CA SER A 465 -28.34 -24.54 -39.75
C SER A 465 -26.83 -24.73 -39.74
N ALA A 466 -26.15 -24.51 -40.87
CA ALA A 466 -24.70 -24.55 -40.97
C ALA A 466 -24.04 -23.41 -40.17
N MET A 467 -24.54 -22.18 -40.28
CA MET A 467 -24.06 -21.03 -39.51
C MET A 467 -24.17 -21.27 -38.00
N GLN A 468 -25.28 -21.83 -37.52
CA GLN A 468 -25.49 -22.11 -36.09
C GLN A 468 -24.47 -23.10 -35.50
N THR A 469 -23.81 -23.91 -36.33
CA THR A 469 -22.78 -24.87 -35.86
C THR A 469 -21.54 -24.21 -35.25
N HIS A 470 -21.31 -22.91 -35.49
CA HIS A 470 -20.18 -22.19 -34.87
C HIS A 470 -20.24 -22.28 -33.34
N THR A 471 -21.43 -22.27 -32.74
CA THR A 471 -21.60 -22.36 -31.30
C THR A 471 -21.02 -23.66 -30.73
N VAL A 472 -21.40 -24.79 -31.32
CA VAL A 472 -20.97 -26.13 -30.92
C VAL A 472 -19.48 -26.34 -31.25
N ALA A 473 -19.05 -25.89 -32.42
CA ALA A 473 -17.66 -26.02 -32.87
C ALA A 473 -16.70 -25.21 -31.97
N GLY A 474 -17.05 -23.95 -31.67
CA GLY A 474 -16.28 -23.09 -30.78
C GLY A 474 -16.21 -23.64 -29.36
N ALA A 475 -17.34 -24.11 -28.83
CA ALA A 475 -17.38 -24.75 -27.52
C ALA A 475 -16.49 -25.99 -27.42
N ALA A 476 -16.51 -26.85 -28.46
CA ALA A 476 -15.68 -28.06 -28.51
C ALA A 476 -14.18 -27.71 -28.54
N LEU A 477 -13.78 -26.72 -29.34
CA LEU A 477 -12.40 -26.24 -29.44
C LEU A 477 -11.91 -25.70 -28.09
N LEU A 478 -12.68 -24.82 -27.46
CA LEU A 478 -12.31 -24.19 -26.19
C LEU A 478 -12.29 -25.20 -25.04
N HIS A 479 -13.24 -26.14 -25.01
CA HIS A 479 -13.24 -27.23 -24.03
C HIS A 479 -12.01 -28.14 -24.19
N GLN A 480 -11.57 -28.43 -25.42
CA GLN A 480 -10.33 -29.17 -25.63
C GLN A 480 -9.10 -28.41 -25.14
N ALA A 481 -9.01 -27.12 -25.46
CA ALA A 481 -7.90 -26.26 -25.03
C ALA A 481 -7.88 -26.06 -23.50
N SER A 482 -9.03 -26.09 -22.84
CA SER A 482 -9.13 -25.86 -21.40
C SER A 482 -8.49 -26.97 -20.57
N HIS A 483 -8.39 -28.20 -21.10
CA HIS A 483 -7.69 -29.34 -20.46
C HIS A 483 -6.17 -29.18 -20.42
N LEU A 484 -5.60 -28.18 -21.09
CA LEU A 484 -4.17 -27.87 -21.06
C LEU A 484 -3.77 -27.04 -19.83
N ALA A 485 -4.73 -26.55 -19.05
CA ALA A 485 -4.51 -25.74 -17.87
C ALA A 485 -5.00 -26.46 -16.61
N ASP A 486 -4.27 -26.28 -15.51
CA ASP A 486 -4.71 -26.74 -14.19
C ASP A 486 -5.74 -25.75 -13.62
N GLY A 487 -7.00 -26.18 -13.52
CA GLY A 487 -8.09 -25.41 -12.92
C GLY A 487 -8.93 -24.58 -13.89
N PRO A 488 -9.97 -23.87 -13.38
CA PRO A 488 -10.86 -23.06 -14.20
C PRO A 488 -10.12 -21.85 -14.79
N THR A 489 -10.34 -21.59 -16.08
CA THR A 489 -9.69 -20.52 -16.84
C THR A 489 -10.70 -19.83 -17.75
N HIS A 490 -10.31 -18.70 -18.36
CA HIS A 490 -11.09 -18.03 -19.41
C HIS A 490 -11.53 -18.99 -20.55
N LEU A 491 -10.81 -20.09 -20.81
CA LEU A 491 -11.19 -21.09 -21.81
C LEU A 491 -12.41 -21.92 -21.39
N HIS A 492 -12.53 -22.25 -20.10
CA HIS A 492 -13.70 -22.97 -19.57
C HIS A 492 -14.96 -22.10 -19.67
N LEU A 493 -14.85 -20.83 -19.26
CA LEU A 493 -15.94 -19.86 -19.42
C LEU A 493 -16.22 -19.58 -20.88
N GLY A 494 -15.17 -19.43 -21.69
CA GLY A 494 -15.27 -19.21 -23.14
C GLY A 494 -16.02 -20.33 -23.84
N ALA A 495 -15.82 -21.60 -23.45
CA ALA A 495 -16.57 -22.73 -24.01
C ALA A 495 -18.08 -22.63 -23.74
N ALA A 496 -18.47 -22.21 -22.53
CA ALA A 496 -19.87 -21.97 -22.20
C ALA A 496 -20.45 -20.76 -22.96
N VAL A 497 -19.69 -19.67 -23.07
CA VAL A 497 -20.07 -18.48 -23.85
C VAL A 497 -20.26 -18.86 -25.33
N ALA A 498 -19.26 -19.48 -25.95
CA ALA A 498 -19.33 -19.89 -27.34
C ALA A 498 -20.54 -20.80 -27.62
N ARG A 499 -20.84 -21.73 -26.71
CA ARG A 499 -22.00 -22.62 -26.88
C ARG A 499 -23.33 -21.90 -26.77
N TRP A 500 -23.49 -20.98 -25.82
CA TRP A 500 -24.83 -20.53 -25.37
C TRP A 500 -25.10 -19.04 -25.48
N HIS A 501 -24.20 -18.22 -26.03
CA HIS A 501 -24.45 -16.78 -26.19
C HIS A 501 -25.60 -16.44 -27.17
N HIS A 502 -26.08 -17.44 -27.92
CA HIS A 502 -27.27 -17.36 -28.79
C HIS A 502 -28.52 -18.04 -28.22
N GLU A 503 -28.48 -18.53 -26.98
CA GLU A 503 -29.69 -18.96 -26.28
C GLU A 503 -30.54 -17.73 -25.92
N ASN A 504 -31.86 -17.88 -26.05
CA ASN A 504 -32.82 -16.84 -25.64
C ASN A 504 -33.38 -17.21 -24.28
N TRP A 505 -33.61 -16.21 -23.42
CA TRP A 505 -34.18 -16.42 -22.08
C TRP A 505 -35.48 -17.24 -22.08
N ASP A 506 -36.32 -17.10 -23.11
CA ASP A 506 -37.58 -17.83 -23.31
C ASP A 506 -37.42 -19.25 -23.91
N GLY A 507 -36.20 -19.67 -24.25
CA GLY A 507 -35.90 -20.98 -24.84
C GLY A 507 -36.01 -21.07 -26.35
N THR A 508 -36.30 -19.96 -27.05
CA THR A 508 -36.41 -19.95 -28.51
C THR A 508 -35.05 -19.84 -29.23
N GLY A 509 -33.95 -19.82 -28.47
CA GLY A 509 -32.59 -19.72 -28.99
C GLY A 509 -31.99 -21.05 -29.42
N TYR A 510 -30.68 -21.06 -29.64
CA TYR A 510 -29.91 -22.22 -30.09
C TYR A 510 -28.55 -22.28 -29.37
N PRO A 511 -27.85 -23.43 -29.36
CA PRO A 511 -28.14 -24.71 -30.02
C PRO A 511 -28.99 -25.69 -29.20
N ASP A 512 -29.10 -25.50 -27.89
CA ASP A 512 -29.68 -26.50 -26.98
C ASP A 512 -31.11 -26.11 -26.52
N GLY A 513 -31.56 -24.89 -26.78
CA GLY A 513 -32.91 -24.41 -26.40
C GLY A 513 -33.04 -24.21 -24.89
N ARG A 514 -31.96 -23.76 -24.24
CA ARG A 514 -31.94 -23.55 -22.78
C ARG A 514 -32.82 -22.36 -22.40
N THR A 515 -33.51 -22.48 -21.27
CA THR A 515 -34.45 -21.46 -20.76
C THR A 515 -33.97 -20.88 -19.44
N GLY A 516 -34.17 -19.57 -19.26
CA GLY A 516 -33.92 -18.88 -18.01
C GLY A 516 -32.54 -19.16 -17.40
N ALA A 517 -32.53 -19.52 -16.11
CA ALA A 517 -31.32 -19.80 -15.35
C ALA A 517 -30.54 -21.05 -15.81
N ALA A 518 -31.10 -21.89 -16.70
CA ALA A 518 -30.36 -22.99 -17.30
C ALA A 518 -29.28 -22.50 -18.26
N ILE A 519 -29.39 -21.26 -18.78
CA ILE A 519 -28.34 -20.60 -19.56
C ILE A 519 -27.26 -20.10 -18.59
N PRO A 520 -25.98 -20.47 -18.77
CA PRO A 520 -24.92 -19.96 -17.90
C PRO A 520 -24.86 -18.44 -17.88
N LEU A 521 -24.58 -17.88 -16.71
CA LEU A 521 -24.60 -16.42 -16.51
C LEU A 521 -23.64 -15.70 -17.45
N CYS A 522 -22.44 -16.22 -17.68
CA CYS A 522 -21.48 -15.65 -18.62
C CYS A 522 -22.06 -15.52 -20.04
N ALA A 523 -22.80 -16.51 -20.52
CA ALA A 523 -23.46 -16.47 -21.82
C ALA A 523 -24.61 -15.44 -21.86
N ARG A 524 -25.38 -15.32 -20.78
CA ARG A 524 -26.45 -14.31 -20.64
C ARG A 524 -25.88 -12.87 -20.69
N ILE A 525 -24.75 -12.63 -20.01
CA ILE A 525 -24.06 -11.33 -20.03
C ILE A 525 -23.55 -11.03 -21.44
N VAL A 526 -22.85 -11.97 -22.08
CA VAL A 526 -22.30 -11.77 -23.42
C VAL A 526 -23.40 -11.58 -24.47
N ALA A 527 -24.54 -12.25 -24.34
CA ALA A 527 -25.68 -12.08 -25.25
C ALA A 527 -26.19 -10.62 -25.28
N VAL A 528 -26.23 -9.94 -24.13
CA VAL A 528 -26.59 -8.51 -24.04
C VAL A 528 -25.50 -7.63 -24.65
N ALA A 529 -24.23 -7.89 -24.29
CA ALA A 529 -23.08 -7.13 -24.79
C ALA A 529 -22.94 -7.21 -26.32
N ASP A 530 -23.04 -8.42 -26.88
CA ASP A 530 -22.98 -8.65 -28.33
C ASP A 530 -24.17 -8.00 -29.04
N ALA A 531 -25.40 -8.12 -28.51
CA ALA A 531 -26.56 -7.48 -29.11
C ALA A 531 -26.43 -5.95 -29.16
N TYR A 532 -25.94 -5.33 -28.08
CA TYR A 532 -25.71 -3.89 -28.04
C TYR A 532 -24.65 -3.44 -29.05
N ASP A 533 -23.48 -4.10 -29.05
CA ASP A 533 -22.39 -3.79 -29.98
C ASP A 533 -22.76 -4.13 -31.45
N ALA A 534 -23.63 -5.11 -31.69
CA ALA A 534 -24.19 -5.44 -32.99
C ALA A 534 -25.15 -4.37 -33.53
N MET A 535 -25.95 -3.75 -32.65
CA MET A 535 -26.94 -2.74 -33.03
C MET A 535 -26.35 -1.36 -33.24
N THR A 536 -25.30 -1.01 -32.49
CA THR A 536 -24.67 0.33 -32.50
C THR A 536 -23.54 0.48 -33.52
N ARG A 537 -23.40 -0.48 -34.45
CA ARG A 537 -22.39 -0.47 -35.51
C ARG A 537 -23.00 -0.65 -36.89
N ASP A 538 -22.35 -0.04 -37.88
CA ASP A 538 -22.69 -0.23 -39.27
C ASP A 538 -22.43 -1.68 -39.69
N ARG A 539 -23.38 -2.24 -40.43
CA ARG A 539 -23.27 -3.53 -41.10
C ARG A 539 -23.50 -3.33 -42.60
N PRO A 540 -22.98 -4.19 -43.48
CA PRO A 540 -23.13 -4.05 -44.94
C PRO A 540 -24.57 -3.86 -45.42
N TYR A 541 -25.56 -4.34 -44.65
CA TYR A 541 -26.99 -4.29 -44.99
C TYR A 541 -27.84 -3.47 -44.00
N ARG A 542 -27.24 -2.81 -43.00
CA ARG A 542 -27.95 -2.07 -41.97
C ARG A 542 -27.06 -0.97 -41.36
N PRO A 543 -27.47 0.31 -41.38
CA PRO A 543 -26.75 1.36 -40.65
C PRO A 543 -26.84 1.14 -39.13
N ALA A 544 -25.85 1.63 -38.40
CA ALA A 544 -25.87 1.65 -36.94
C ALA A 544 -27.16 2.29 -36.43
N LEU A 545 -27.81 1.66 -35.46
CA LEU A 545 -28.82 2.34 -34.66
C LEU A 545 -28.14 3.39 -33.78
N ASP A 546 -28.86 4.47 -33.51
CA ASP A 546 -28.48 5.30 -32.37
C ASP A 546 -28.64 4.50 -31.06
N ARG A 547 -27.94 4.98 -30.03
CA ARG A 547 -27.86 4.28 -28.74
C ARG A 547 -29.21 4.20 -28.05
N ALA A 548 -30.06 5.22 -28.19
CA ALA A 548 -31.38 5.26 -27.57
C ALA A 548 -32.28 4.15 -28.12
N HIS A 549 -32.30 3.97 -29.44
CA HIS A 549 -33.06 2.89 -30.08
C HIS A 549 -32.48 1.51 -29.77
N ALA A 550 -31.15 1.36 -29.69
CA ALA A 550 -30.52 0.10 -29.28
C ALA A 550 -30.94 -0.29 -27.85
N VAL A 551 -30.99 0.67 -26.93
CA VAL A 551 -31.45 0.47 -25.55
C VAL A 551 -32.93 0.14 -25.48
N GLU A 552 -33.77 0.83 -26.26
CA GLU A 552 -35.21 0.54 -26.32
C GLU A 552 -35.47 -0.89 -26.81
N GLU A 553 -34.73 -1.35 -27.82
CA GLU A 553 -34.85 -2.72 -28.32
C GLU A 553 -34.40 -3.77 -27.29
N ILE A 554 -33.32 -3.51 -26.54
CA ILE A 554 -32.89 -4.39 -25.44
C ILE A 554 -33.97 -4.48 -24.36
N ARG A 555 -34.57 -3.34 -23.98
CA ARG A 555 -35.69 -3.30 -23.02
C ARG A 555 -36.90 -4.08 -23.52
N ARG A 556 -37.27 -3.91 -24.79
CA ARG A 556 -38.40 -4.62 -25.42
C ARG A 556 -38.20 -6.15 -25.41
N LEU A 557 -36.96 -6.60 -25.53
CA LEU A 557 -36.60 -8.02 -25.56
C LEU A 557 -36.26 -8.61 -24.17
N THR A 558 -36.44 -7.84 -23.10
CA THR A 558 -36.21 -8.29 -21.73
C THR A 558 -37.23 -9.36 -21.32
N GLY A 559 -36.77 -10.46 -20.73
CA GLY A 559 -37.60 -11.62 -20.40
C GLY A 559 -37.98 -12.50 -21.60
N LEU A 560 -37.60 -12.11 -22.82
CA LEU A 560 -37.75 -12.91 -24.03
C LEU A 560 -36.38 -13.41 -24.51
N ARG A 561 -35.53 -12.48 -24.95
CA ARG A 561 -34.16 -12.78 -25.37
C ARG A 561 -33.17 -12.65 -24.22
N PHE A 562 -33.33 -11.61 -23.40
CA PHE A 562 -32.35 -11.24 -22.39
C PHE A 562 -32.85 -11.49 -20.98
N ASP A 563 -31.94 -11.89 -20.09
CA ASP A 563 -32.18 -11.98 -18.66
C ASP A 563 -32.46 -10.57 -18.09
N PRO A 564 -33.60 -10.36 -17.39
CA PRO A 564 -33.93 -9.09 -16.77
C PRO A 564 -32.84 -8.53 -15.84
N ALA A 565 -32.20 -9.36 -15.02
CA ALA A 565 -31.19 -8.90 -14.08
C ALA A 565 -29.93 -8.38 -14.81
N VAL A 566 -29.57 -9.02 -15.92
CA VAL A 566 -28.43 -8.62 -16.75
C VAL A 566 -28.72 -7.32 -17.49
N VAL A 567 -29.95 -7.15 -17.98
CA VAL A 567 -30.38 -5.89 -18.63
C VAL A 567 -30.34 -4.73 -17.65
N ASP A 568 -30.86 -4.91 -16.43
CA ASP A 568 -30.83 -3.88 -15.40
C ASP A 568 -29.39 -3.44 -15.08
N ALA A 569 -28.47 -4.40 -14.92
CA ALA A 569 -27.06 -4.11 -14.71
C ALA A 569 -26.42 -3.40 -15.90
N PHE A 570 -26.72 -3.82 -17.14
CA PHE A 570 -26.27 -3.15 -18.37
C PHE A 570 -26.73 -1.69 -18.43
N LEU A 571 -28.00 -1.42 -18.15
CA LEU A 571 -28.55 -0.06 -18.15
C LEU A 571 -27.87 0.82 -17.08
N ALA A 572 -27.51 0.25 -15.93
CA ALA A 572 -26.81 0.97 -14.87
C ALA A 572 -25.39 1.38 -15.27
N VAL A 573 -24.66 0.55 -16.03
CA VAL A 573 -23.28 0.84 -16.47
C VAL A 573 -23.19 1.57 -17.80
N LEU A 574 -24.29 1.68 -18.54
CA LEU A 574 -24.35 2.34 -19.85
C LEU A 574 -23.75 3.76 -19.87
N PRO A 575 -23.99 4.65 -18.89
CA PRO A 575 -23.39 5.99 -18.88
C PRO A 575 -21.86 5.96 -18.85
N GLU A 576 -21.26 4.93 -18.26
CA GLU A 576 -19.82 4.74 -18.23
C GLU A 576 -19.31 4.19 -19.56
N ILE A 577 -20.07 3.29 -20.20
CA ILE A 577 -19.75 2.71 -21.52
C ILE A 577 -19.71 3.80 -22.59
N ASP A 578 -20.57 4.81 -22.45
CA ASP A 578 -20.79 5.85 -23.43
C ASP A 578 -19.81 7.04 -23.36
N ARG A 579 -18.92 7.10 -22.35
CA ARG A 579 -17.90 8.16 -22.22
C ARG A 579 -16.80 8.02 -23.28
N PRO A 580 -16.58 9.03 -24.15
CA PRO A 580 -15.45 9.01 -25.09
C PRO A 580 -14.13 9.12 -24.31
N GLY A 581 -13.30 8.07 -24.34
CA GLY A 581 -11.93 8.10 -23.83
C GLY A 581 -11.53 7.09 -22.74
N SER A 582 -12.44 6.25 -22.22
CA SER A 582 -12.04 5.21 -21.25
C SER A 582 -11.53 3.94 -21.94
N GLY A 583 -10.40 4.04 -22.65
CA GLY A 583 -9.63 2.86 -23.02
C GLY A 583 -9.02 2.23 -21.76
N ALA A 584 -9.37 0.97 -21.49
CA ALA A 584 -8.68 0.05 -20.58
C ALA A 584 -8.17 0.65 -19.26
N GLY A 585 -9.08 0.85 -18.31
CA GLY A 585 -8.78 0.90 -16.89
C GLY A 585 -9.98 0.31 -16.14
N PRO A 586 -9.80 -0.64 -15.20
CA PRO A 586 -10.91 -1.12 -14.40
C PRO A 586 -11.48 0.05 -13.58
N ALA A 587 -12.80 0.24 -13.68
CA ALA A 587 -13.54 1.34 -13.09
C ALA A 587 -13.74 1.17 -11.57
N ALA A 588 -13.77 2.33 -10.88
CA ALA A 588 -13.97 2.61 -9.45
C ALA A 588 -12.84 2.16 -8.51
#